data_AF-A0A537USU7-F1
#
_entry.id   AF-A0A537USU7-F1
#
_cell.length_a   1.000
_cell.length_b   1.000
_cell.length_c   1.000
_cell.angle_alpha   90.00
_cell.angle_beta   90.00
_cell.angle_gamma   90.00
#
_symmetry.space_group_name_H-M   'P 1'
#
loop_
_entity.id
_entity.type
_entity.pdbx_description
1 polymer ?
#
loop_
_entity_poly.entity_id
_entity_poly.type
_entity_poly.pdbx_seq_one_letter_code
_entity_poly.pdbx_strand_id
1 'polypeptide(L)'
;MGMSAAWTPPSRPRDLPSALTPSRISKPGHSGRPPQLGRIISVLYSWPARRRLRFPRHFALLTDHGAMRSIKIPRVVLLLAGVAGLSGWTLALLVLSGRIGLLGPGTDWLAFYGAARAYLDGHLALIFDPEAFTAHLNSEFGWWLVEPLAFRPWVYPPGFLLLVLPFGMLPLAGSYVLFQLASGTALAGALAFKADRPDVRRLIIASAFLSFGAAANIMQGQNGFLTAAFLIGGWRAIRSSPLLGGALLGMVTAKPQFWLLVPVARRPAGMEGAR
;
A
#
# COMPACT_ATOMS: atom_id res chain seq x y z
N MET A 1 -9.52 -34.29 34.17
CA MET A 1 -10.50 -34.76 33.16
C MET A 1 -10.84 -33.56 32.28
N GLY A 2 -10.26 -33.27 31.12
CA GLY A 2 -9.53 -34.10 30.18
C GLY A 2 -10.43 -34.48 28.99
N MET A 3 -10.78 -33.53 28.13
CA MET A 3 -11.32 -33.81 26.78
C MET A 3 -10.92 -32.66 25.83
N SER A 4 -9.84 -32.91 25.09
CA SER A 4 -9.40 -32.14 23.93
C SER A 4 -10.26 -32.58 22.74
N ALA A 5 -10.98 -31.64 22.12
CA ALA A 5 -11.61 -31.86 20.83
C ALA A 5 -10.54 -31.67 19.74
N ALA A 6 -9.94 -32.78 19.31
CA ALA A 6 -9.00 -32.81 18.21
C ALA A 6 -9.73 -32.55 16.89
N TRP A 7 -9.28 -31.55 16.14
CA TRP A 7 -9.73 -31.28 14.78
C TRP A 7 -9.20 -32.37 13.83
N THR A 8 -10.10 -33.07 13.13
CA THR A 8 -9.78 -34.09 12.13
C THR A 8 -9.96 -33.53 10.71
N PRO A 9 -8.93 -33.56 9.85
CA PRO A 9 -9.08 -33.13 8.46
C PRO A 9 -9.88 -34.15 7.62
N PRO A 10 -10.60 -33.72 6.57
CA PRO A 10 -11.36 -34.61 5.72
C PRO A 10 -10.45 -35.54 4.91
N SER A 11 -10.84 -36.81 4.82
CA SER A 11 -10.18 -37.87 4.08
C SER A 11 -10.07 -37.56 2.59
N ARG A 12 -8.86 -37.67 2.02
CA ARG A 12 -8.60 -37.54 0.58
C ARG A 12 -9.43 -38.55 -0.22
N PRO A 13 -10.00 -38.17 -1.37
CA PRO A 13 -10.58 -39.14 -2.29
C PRO A 13 -9.46 -40.04 -2.85
N ARG A 14 -9.65 -41.36 -2.68
CA ARG A 14 -8.98 -42.38 -3.51
C ARG A 14 -9.49 -42.20 -4.93
N ASP A 15 -8.56 -42.19 -5.89
CA ASP A 15 -8.69 -42.76 -7.23
C ASP A 15 -7.57 -42.16 -8.12
N LEU A 16 -6.45 -42.87 -8.21
CA LEU A 16 -5.44 -42.68 -9.26
C LEU A 16 -5.31 -44.03 -9.99
N PRO A 17 -5.58 -44.12 -11.30
CA PRO A 17 -5.30 -45.32 -12.05
C PRO A 17 -3.79 -45.56 -12.12
N SER A 18 -3.38 -46.72 -11.60
CA SER A 18 -2.05 -47.29 -11.74
C SER A 18 -1.77 -47.62 -13.21
N ALA A 19 -0.93 -46.83 -13.84
CA ALA A 19 -0.28 -47.20 -15.09
C ALA A 19 1.17 -46.70 -15.08
N LEU A 20 2.05 -47.58 -15.56
CA LEU A 20 3.44 -47.34 -16.01
C LEU A 20 4.54 -47.75 -15.03
N THR A 21 4.76 -49.07 -15.03
CA THR A 21 6.01 -49.80 -14.79
C THR A 21 7.21 -49.16 -15.53
N PRO A 22 8.44 -49.15 -14.97
CA PRO A 22 9.58 -48.52 -15.61
C PRO A 22 10.17 -49.40 -16.73
N SER A 23 9.97 -49.02 -17.99
CA SER A 23 10.70 -49.59 -19.12
C SER A 23 11.94 -48.75 -19.43
N ARG A 24 13.08 -49.44 -19.57
CA ARG A 24 14.37 -48.90 -20.04
C ARG A 24 14.20 -48.11 -21.33
N ILE A 25 14.62 -46.86 -21.34
CA ILE A 25 14.90 -46.12 -22.58
C ILE A 25 16.34 -45.58 -22.52
N SER A 26 17.07 -45.95 -23.56
CA SER A 26 18.45 -45.66 -23.93
C SER A 26 18.84 -44.17 -23.90
N LYS A 27 20.08 -43.88 -23.51
CA LYS A 27 20.72 -42.56 -23.68
C LYS A 27 20.85 -42.22 -25.17
N PRO A 28 20.39 -41.06 -25.65
CA PRO A 28 20.83 -40.51 -26.94
C PRO A 28 22.08 -39.65 -26.75
N GLY A 29 23.04 -39.82 -27.66
CA GLY A 29 24.31 -39.10 -27.71
C GLY A 29 24.17 -37.60 -27.93
N HIS A 30 25.22 -36.88 -27.52
CA HIS A 30 25.40 -35.44 -27.70
C HIS A 30 25.63 -35.07 -29.17
N SER A 31 24.69 -34.31 -29.76
CA SER A 31 25.00 -33.35 -30.82
C SER A 31 23.84 -32.36 -30.99
N GLY A 32 23.88 -31.23 -30.27
CA GLY A 32 22.87 -30.17 -30.41
C GLY A 32 23.32 -28.91 -29.66
N ARG A 33 23.47 -27.80 -30.38
CA ARG A 33 23.89 -26.49 -29.86
C ARG A 33 23.02 -26.03 -28.68
N PRO A 34 23.55 -25.31 -27.67
CA PRO A 34 22.78 -24.87 -26.52
C PRO A 34 21.65 -23.89 -26.91
N PRO A 35 20.50 -23.92 -26.21
CA PRO A 35 19.36 -23.07 -26.54
C PRO A 35 19.63 -21.59 -26.22
N GLN A 36 19.06 -20.75 -27.07
CA GLN A 36 19.30 -19.32 -27.29
C GLN A 36 18.91 -18.39 -26.13
N LEU A 37 19.48 -18.54 -24.93
CA LEU A 37 19.30 -17.55 -23.85
C LEU A 37 19.86 -16.16 -24.20
N GLY A 38 20.94 -16.10 -25.00
CA GLY A 38 21.54 -14.83 -25.44
C GLY A 38 20.67 -14.04 -26.45
N ARG A 39 19.77 -14.71 -27.17
CA ARG A 39 18.97 -14.10 -28.25
C ARG A 39 17.69 -13.45 -27.73
N ILE A 40 17.11 -13.99 -26.65
CA ILE A 40 15.97 -13.38 -25.96
C ILE A 40 16.42 -12.10 -25.23
N ILE A 41 17.61 -12.12 -24.63
CA ILE A 41 18.21 -10.95 -23.98
C ILE A 41 18.61 -9.88 -25.02
N SER A 42 19.12 -10.28 -26.19
CA SER A 42 19.47 -9.31 -27.24
C SER A 42 18.25 -8.63 -27.84
N VAL A 43 17.11 -9.32 -27.97
CA VAL A 43 15.85 -8.74 -28.47
C VAL A 43 15.25 -7.73 -27.48
N LEU A 44 15.40 -7.96 -26.18
CA LEU A 44 15.00 -6.99 -25.15
C LEU A 44 15.91 -5.75 -25.14
N TYR A 45 17.19 -5.89 -25.51
CA TYR A 45 18.15 -4.77 -25.59
C TYR A 45 18.17 -4.05 -26.93
N SER A 46 17.79 -4.69 -28.03
CA SER A 46 17.84 -4.13 -29.38
C SER A 46 16.57 -3.35 -29.78
N TRP A 47 15.67 -3.03 -28.84
CA TRP A 47 14.42 -2.31 -29.11
C TRP A 47 14.69 -0.91 -29.74
N PRO A 48 14.37 -0.67 -31.02
CA PRO A 48 14.73 0.57 -31.72
C PRO A 48 13.80 1.77 -31.43
N ALA A 49 13.05 1.76 -30.33
CA ALA A 49 12.12 2.84 -29.95
C ALA A 49 12.62 3.74 -28.81
N ARG A 50 13.92 3.75 -28.52
CA ARG A 50 14.52 4.80 -27.65
C ARG A 50 14.55 6.18 -28.30
N ARG A 51 14.24 6.29 -29.60
CA ARG A 51 14.06 7.58 -30.28
C ARG A 51 12.58 7.79 -30.58
N ARG A 52 11.99 8.77 -29.89
CA ARG A 52 10.62 9.32 -30.06
C ARG A 52 9.48 8.69 -29.25
N LEU A 53 9.72 8.34 -28.00
CA LEU A 53 8.69 8.65 -26.98
C LEU A 53 8.79 10.15 -26.67
N ARG A 54 8.20 10.97 -27.53
CA ARG A 54 7.91 12.36 -27.18
C ARG A 54 6.86 12.31 -26.09
N PHE A 55 7.29 12.35 -24.84
CA PHE A 55 6.41 12.65 -23.72
C PHE A 55 5.64 13.94 -24.07
N PRO A 56 4.29 13.94 -23.99
CA PRO A 56 3.52 15.13 -24.33
C PRO A 56 4.02 16.32 -23.50
N ARG A 57 4.04 17.52 -24.11
CA ARG A 57 4.53 18.78 -23.52
C ARG A 57 3.98 19.05 -22.11
N HIS A 58 2.83 18.47 -21.76
CA HIS A 58 2.22 18.54 -20.43
C HIS A 58 3.07 17.92 -19.31
N PHE A 59 3.92 16.93 -19.59
CA PHE A 59 4.86 16.36 -18.60
C PHE A 59 6.10 17.24 -18.38
N ALA A 60 6.42 18.15 -19.30
CA ALA A 60 7.57 19.04 -19.15
C ALA A 60 7.34 20.09 -18.04
N LEU A 61 6.08 20.50 -17.82
CA LEU A 61 5.70 21.43 -16.75
C LEU A 61 5.94 20.86 -15.34
N LEU A 62 5.86 19.54 -15.16
CA LEU A 62 6.12 18.87 -13.88
C LEU A 62 7.60 18.79 -13.52
N THR A 63 8.48 19.06 -14.49
CA THR A 63 9.93 18.92 -14.37
C THR A 63 10.69 20.23 -14.36
N ASP A 64 10.00 21.34 -14.64
CA ASP A 64 10.57 22.68 -14.55
C ASP A 64 10.19 23.27 -13.19
N HIS A 65 11.17 23.33 -12.28
CA HIS A 65 11.02 23.90 -10.95
C HIS A 65 10.61 25.39 -10.99
N GLY A 66 10.90 26.11 -12.09
CA GLY A 66 10.46 27.48 -12.33
C GLY A 66 8.99 27.55 -12.74
N ALA A 67 8.57 26.72 -13.69
CA ALA A 67 7.19 26.69 -14.18
C ALA A 67 6.19 26.19 -13.12
N MET A 68 6.57 25.26 -12.25
CA MET A 68 5.72 24.83 -11.12
C MET A 68 5.44 25.97 -10.13
N ARG A 69 6.35 26.94 -9.98
CA ARG A 69 6.16 28.09 -9.09
C ARG A 69 5.11 29.07 -9.61
N SER A 70 4.87 29.10 -10.93
CA SER A 70 3.91 29.99 -11.60
C SER A 70 2.57 29.33 -11.92
N ILE A 71 2.32 28.08 -11.51
CA ILE A 71 1.03 27.42 -11.73
C ILE A 71 -0.03 28.17 -10.91
N LYS A 72 -0.84 28.96 -11.60
CA LYS A 72 -2.05 29.55 -11.05
C LYS A 72 -3.09 28.44 -10.96
N ILE A 73 -3.32 27.91 -9.77
CA ILE A 73 -4.41 26.95 -9.53
C ILE A 73 -5.72 27.72 -9.77
N PRO A 74 -6.55 27.32 -10.75
CA PRO A 74 -7.81 28.00 -11.00
C PRO A 74 -8.68 28.00 -9.74
N ARG A 75 -9.34 29.11 -9.44
CA ARG A 75 -10.26 29.22 -8.27
C ARG A 75 -11.32 28.12 -8.28
N VAL A 76 -11.75 27.68 -9.47
CA VAL A 76 -12.66 26.55 -9.67
C VAL A 76 -12.08 25.25 -9.11
N VAL A 77 -10.79 24.96 -9.33
CA VAL A 77 -10.15 23.74 -8.80
C VAL A 77 -10.09 23.78 -7.27
N LEU A 78 -9.79 24.94 -6.68
CA LEU A 78 -9.82 25.11 -5.22
C LEU A 78 -11.23 24.94 -4.65
N LEU A 79 -12.24 25.49 -5.33
CA LEU A 79 -13.65 25.32 -4.94
C LEU A 79 -14.06 23.85 -5.00
N LEU A 80 -13.76 23.14 -6.10
CA LEU A 80 -14.06 21.73 -6.26
C LEU A 80 -13.35 20.87 -5.20
N ALA A 81 -12.08 21.16 -4.90
CA ALA A 81 -11.35 20.48 -3.83
C ALA A 81 -11.96 20.75 -2.45
N GLY A 82 -12.40 21.98 -2.19
CA GLY A 82 -13.08 22.36 -0.95
C GLY A 82 -14.43 21.65 -0.78
N VAL A 83 -15.25 21.62 -1.84
CA VAL A 83 -16.54 20.90 -1.85
C VAL A 83 -16.33 19.40 -1.65
N ALA A 84 -15.35 18.80 -2.35
CA ALA A 84 -15.01 17.40 -2.18
C ALA A 84 -14.49 17.09 -0.76
N GLY A 85 -13.69 17.98 -0.17
CA GLY A 85 -13.24 17.85 1.21
C GLY A 85 -14.41 17.88 2.20
N LEU A 86 -15.29 18.86 2.05
CA LEU A 86 -16.47 19.01 2.91
C LEU A 86 -17.41 17.81 2.79
N SER A 87 -17.68 17.31 1.57
CA SER A 87 -18.52 16.14 1.37
C SER A 87 -17.90 14.88 1.97
N GLY A 88 -16.58 14.70 1.83
CA GLY A 88 -15.84 13.60 2.44
C GLY A 88 -15.92 13.61 3.96
N TRP A 89 -15.68 14.76 4.59
CA TRP A 89 -15.78 14.90 6.04
C TRP A 89 -17.20 14.75 6.56
N THR A 90 -18.20 15.26 5.82
CA THR A 90 -19.61 15.05 6.17
C THR A 90 -19.94 13.56 6.17
N LEU A 91 -19.55 12.83 5.13
CA LEU A 91 -19.73 11.38 5.05
C LEU A 91 -19.00 10.65 6.19
N ALA A 92 -17.74 11.00 6.44
CA ALA A 92 -16.95 10.40 7.51
C ALA A 92 -17.61 10.60 8.88
N LEU A 93 -18.10 11.80 9.19
CA LEU A 93 -18.82 12.08 10.43
C LEU A 93 -20.13 11.30 10.53
N LEU A 94 -20.87 11.15 9.43
CA LEU A 94 -22.10 10.37 9.42
C LEU A 94 -21.86 8.87 9.63
N VAL A 95 -20.78 8.32 9.08
CA VAL A 95 -20.37 6.92 9.32
C VAL A 95 -19.83 6.73 10.74
N LEU A 96 -18.94 7.61 11.20
CA LEU A 96 -18.35 7.55 12.55
C LEU A 96 -19.39 7.77 13.66
N SER A 97 -20.45 8.52 13.38
CA SER A 97 -21.59 8.70 14.31
C SER A 97 -22.61 7.56 14.28
N GLY A 98 -22.40 6.54 13.43
CA GLY A 98 -23.33 5.42 13.25
C GLY A 98 -24.64 5.79 12.57
N ARG A 99 -24.76 7.00 12.00
CA ARG A 99 -25.98 7.48 11.30
C ARG A 99 -26.13 6.87 9.92
N ILE A 100 -25.02 6.51 9.28
CA ILE A 100 -25.01 5.77 8.02
C ILE A 100 -24.28 4.46 8.27
N GLY A 101 -25.00 3.36 8.13
CA GLY A 101 -24.52 1.99 8.34
C GLY A 101 -23.58 1.47 7.26
N LEU A 102 -22.78 2.32 6.59
CA LEU A 102 -21.80 1.86 5.62
C LEU A 102 -20.68 1.12 6.37
N LEU A 103 -20.86 -0.19 6.57
CA LEU A 103 -19.91 -1.18 7.11
C LEU A 103 -19.39 -0.94 8.54
N GLY A 104 -19.62 0.23 9.16
CA GLY A 104 -19.08 0.61 10.47
C GLY A 104 -17.74 1.36 10.36
N PRO A 105 -17.30 2.06 11.41
CA PRO A 105 -16.04 2.80 11.37
C PRO A 105 -14.84 1.85 11.32
N GLY A 106 -13.78 2.19 10.60
CA GLY A 106 -12.52 1.44 10.68
C GLY A 106 -12.58 0.04 10.07
N THR A 107 -13.41 -0.21 9.05
CA THR A 107 -13.56 -1.58 8.54
C THR A 107 -12.30 -2.15 7.90
N ASP A 108 -11.46 -1.31 7.29
CA ASP A 108 -10.16 -1.74 6.78
C ASP A 108 -9.14 -1.88 7.93
N TRP A 109 -9.34 -1.13 9.02
CA TRP A 109 -8.55 -1.31 10.23
C TRP A 109 -8.70 -2.69 10.85
N LEU A 110 -9.88 -3.31 10.77
CA LEU A 110 -10.08 -4.68 11.26
C LEU A 110 -9.13 -5.69 10.61
N ALA A 111 -8.83 -5.55 9.32
CA ALA A 111 -7.87 -6.42 8.66
C ALA A 111 -6.45 -6.23 9.23
N PHE A 112 -6.06 -4.99 9.57
CA PHE A 112 -4.77 -4.71 10.20
C PHE A 112 -4.68 -5.24 11.63
N TYR A 113 -5.69 -4.91 12.43
CA TYR A 113 -5.80 -5.32 13.81
C TYR A 113 -5.90 -6.84 13.95
N GLY A 114 -6.79 -7.48 13.18
CA GLY A 114 -7.00 -8.91 13.22
C GLY A 114 -5.76 -9.71 12.80
N ALA A 115 -4.98 -9.22 11.83
CA ALA A 115 -3.71 -9.86 11.49
C ALA A 115 -2.68 -9.74 12.61
N ALA A 116 -2.58 -8.57 13.25
CA ALA A 116 -1.72 -8.39 14.41
C ALA A 116 -2.14 -9.29 15.59
N ARG A 117 -3.46 -9.39 15.86
CA ARG A 117 -4.02 -10.30 16.87
C ARG A 117 -3.75 -11.76 16.55
N ALA A 118 -4.02 -12.19 15.32
CA ALA A 118 -3.74 -13.55 14.88
C ALA A 118 -2.27 -13.94 15.09
N TYR A 119 -1.32 -13.02 14.84
CA TYR A 119 0.09 -13.25 15.17
C TYR A 119 0.33 -13.36 16.68
N LEU A 120 -0.16 -12.39 17.46
CA LEU A 120 0.04 -12.33 18.92
C LEU A 120 -0.58 -13.54 19.64
N ASP A 121 -1.68 -14.07 19.09
CA ASP A 121 -2.40 -15.23 19.62
C ASP A 121 -1.82 -16.56 19.11
N GLY A 122 -0.74 -16.54 18.32
CA GLY A 122 -0.04 -17.75 17.83
C GLY A 122 -0.67 -18.40 16.59
N HIS A 123 -1.61 -17.75 15.94
CA HIS A 123 -2.38 -18.25 14.80
C HIS A 123 -1.97 -17.58 13.47
N LEU A 124 -0.67 -17.37 13.24
CA LEU A 124 -0.16 -16.66 12.05
C LEU A 124 -0.62 -17.32 10.73
N ALA A 125 -0.81 -18.65 10.70
CA ALA A 125 -1.30 -19.35 9.50
C ALA A 125 -2.66 -18.81 9.00
N LEU A 126 -3.49 -18.28 9.89
CA LEU A 126 -4.83 -17.79 9.60
C LEU A 126 -4.83 -16.68 8.54
N ILE A 127 -3.86 -15.76 8.57
CA ILE A 127 -3.84 -14.60 7.67
C ILE A 127 -3.55 -14.97 6.20
N PHE A 128 -3.07 -16.21 5.97
CA PHE A 128 -2.80 -16.73 4.63
C PHE A 128 -4.00 -17.44 3.99
N ASP A 129 -5.08 -17.64 4.75
CA ASP A 129 -6.37 -18.14 4.26
C ASP A 129 -7.38 -16.97 4.24
N PRO A 130 -7.66 -16.38 3.05
CA PRO A 130 -8.56 -15.24 2.93
C PRO A 130 -9.96 -15.43 3.51
N GLU A 131 -10.52 -16.63 3.33
CA GLU A 131 -11.90 -16.94 3.73
C GLU A 131 -11.94 -17.19 5.24
N ALA A 132 -11.03 -18.01 5.77
CA ALA A 132 -10.94 -18.27 7.20
C ALA A 132 -10.60 -17.00 7.98
N PHE A 133 -9.72 -16.14 7.44
CA PHE A 133 -9.40 -14.86 8.06
C PHE A 133 -10.60 -13.93 8.10
N THR A 134 -11.35 -13.79 7.00
CA THR A 134 -12.56 -12.95 6.97
C THR A 134 -13.63 -13.49 7.93
N ALA A 135 -13.82 -14.81 7.99
CA ALA A 135 -14.74 -15.44 8.93
C ALA A 135 -14.34 -15.18 10.38
N HIS A 136 -13.05 -15.27 10.71
CA HIS A 136 -12.53 -14.95 12.04
C HIS A 136 -12.74 -13.48 12.41
N LEU A 137 -12.52 -12.54 11.48
CA LEU A 137 -12.80 -11.12 11.74
C LEU A 137 -14.28 -10.89 12.07
N ASN A 138 -15.18 -11.57 11.37
CA ASN A 138 -16.63 -11.49 11.63
C ASN A 138 -17.03 -12.14 12.96
N SER A 139 -16.41 -13.27 13.34
CA SER A 139 -16.74 -13.95 14.59
C SER A 139 -16.24 -13.18 15.82
N GLU A 140 -15.00 -12.71 15.79
CA GLU A 140 -14.36 -12.06 16.94
C GLU A 140 -14.71 -10.57 17.07
N PHE A 141 -14.84 -9.88 15.92
CA PHE A 141 -14.98 -8.43 15.86
C PHE A 141 -16.28 -7.98 15.19
N GLY A 142 -17.22 -8.89 14.93
CA GLY A 142 -18.53 -8.58 14.35
C GLY A 142 -19.32 -7.53 15.14
N TRP A 143 -19.13 -7.47 16.46
CA TRP A 143 -19.75 -6.47 17.34
C TRP A 143 -19.30 -5.02 17.05
N TRP A 144 -18.18 -4.83 16.36
CA TRP A 144 -17.69 -3.52 15.93
C TRP A 144 -18.31 -3.07 14.59
N LEU A 145 -18.93 -4.00 13.88
CA LEU A 145 -19.40 -3.80 12.51
C LEU A 145 -20.91 -3.59 12.48
N VAL A 146 -21.35 -2.81 11.49
CA VAL A 146 -22.78 -2.67 11.21
C VAL A 146 -23.28 -3.88 10.41
N GLU A 147 -22.45 -4.38 9.49
CA GLU A 147 -22.73 -5.58 8.71
C GLU A 147 -21.47 -6.46 8.63
N PRO A 148 -21.63 -7.78 8.48
CA PRO A 148 -20.51 -8.68 8.27
C PRO A 148 -19.64 -8.29 7.07
N LEU A 149 -18.33 -8.47 7.22
CA LEU A 149 -17.36 -8.30 6.16
C LEU A 149 -17.58 -9.38 5.09
N ALA A 150 -17.78 -8.99 3.84
CA ALA A 150 -17.93 -9.96 2.74
C ALA A 150 -16.61 -10.67 2.40
N PHE A 151 -15.55 -9.91 2.10
CA PHE A 151 -14.22 -10.43 1.78
C PHE A 151 -13.14 -9.43 2.22
N ARG A 152 -12.33 -9.77 3.24
CA ARG A 152 -11.25 -8.90 3.76
C ARG A 152 -9.97 -9.70 4.01
N PRO A 153 -9.22 -10.07 2.95
CA PRO A 153 -7.94 -10.75 3.09
C PRO A 153 -6.85 -9.84 3.65
N TRP A 154 -5.85 -10.47 4.27
CA TRP A 154 -4.56 -9.83 4.51
C TRP A 154 -3.72 -9.84 3.23
N VAL A 155 -3.43 -8.66 2.67
CA VAL A 155 -2.72 -8.50 1.38
C VAL A 155 -1.36 -7.80 1.50
N TYR A 156 -0.87 -7.64 2.73
CA TYR A 156 0.32 -6.84 3.01
C TYR A 156 1.55 -7.72 3.24
N PRO A 157 2.76 -7.25 2.91
CA PRO A 157 3.97 -8.01 3.17
C PRO A 157 4.24 -8.15 4.68
N PRO A 158 5.03 -9.14 5.11
CA PRO A 158 5.36 -9.37 6.52
C PRO A 158 5.95 -8.14 7.24
N GLY A 159 6.70 -7.29 6.53
CA GLY A 159 7.24 -6.05 7.10
C GLY A 159 6.15 -5.07 7.56
N PHE A 160 4.99 -5.04 6.90
CA PHE A 160 3.87 -4.22 7.34
C PHE A 160 3.18 -4.81 8.58
N LEU A 161 3.16 -6.15 8.72
CA LEU A 161 2.67 -6.80 9.93
C LEU A 161 3.46 -6.33 11.15
N LEU A 162 4.79 -6.33 11.07
CA LEU A 162 5.66 -5.84 12.14
C LEU A 162 5.35 -4.39 12.55
N LEU A 163 4.96 -3.56 11.59
CA LEU A 163 4.59 -2.17 11.85
C LEU A 163 3.28 -2.06 12.65
N VAL A 164 2.30 -2.92 12.36
CA VAL A 164 1.00 -2.90 13.05
C VAL A 164 0.97 -3.71 14.35
N LEU A 165 1.95 -4.60 14.59
CA LEU A 165 2.02 -5.44 15.80
C LEU A 165 1.87 -4.67 17.13
N PRO A 166 2.55 -3.53 17.35
CA PRO A 166 2.42 -2.79 18.61
C PRO A 166 0.97 -2.34 18.88
N PHE A 167 0.19 -2.11 17.82
CA PHE A 167 -1.21 -1.70 17.95
C PHE A 167 -2.14 -2.87 18.31
N GLY A 168 -1.79 -4.11 17.93
CA GLY A 168 -2.55 -5.32 18.29
C GLY A 168 -2.48 -5.68 19.78
N MET A 169 -1.57 -5.06 20.53
CA MET A 169 -1.50 -5.17 22.00
C MET A 169 -2.56 -4.31 22.72
N LEU A 170 -3.21 -3.39 22.01
CA LEU A 170 -4.22 -2.49 22.55
C LEU A 170 -5.63 -3.02 22.25
N PRO A 171 -6.66 -2.59 23.00
CA PRO A 171 -8.04 -2.83 22.61
C PRO A 171 -8.35 -2.21 21.22
N LEU A 172 -9.24 -2.83 20.46
CA LEU A 172 -9.56 -2.47 19.06
C LEU A 172 -9.74 -0.96 18.85
N ALA A 173 -10.60 -0.31 19.64
CA ALA A 173 -10.84 1.13 19.52
C ALA A 173 -9.57 1.98 19.77
N GLY A 174 -8.81 1.63 20.82
CA GLY A 174 -7.57 2.33 21.17
C GLY A 174 -6.49 2.13 20.12
N SER A 175 -6.38 0.92 19.55
CA SER A 175 -5.46 0.60 18.47
C SER A 175 -5.72 1.46 17.22
N TYR A 176 -7.00 1.59 16.83
CA TYR A 176 -7.44 2.41 15.70
C TYR A 176 -7.09 3.88 15.91
N VAL A 177 -7.50 4.46 17.04
CA VAL A 177 -7.26 5.88 17.34
C VAL A 177 -5.76 6.17 17.35
N LEU A 178 -4.98 5.32 18.03
CA LEU A 178 -3.55 5.52 18.14
C LEU A 178 -2.85 5.39 16.78
N PHE A 179 -3.24 4.44 15.94
CA PHE A 179 -2.68 4.29 14.59
C PHE A 179 -2.97 5.51 13.70
N GLN A 180 -4.19 6.02 13.74
CA GLN A 180 -4.58 7.19 12.96
C GLN A 180 -3.86 8.47 13.45
N LEU A 181 -3.70 8.63 14.76
CA LEU A 181 -2.91 9.72 15.34
C LEU A 181 -1.41 9.60 15.01
N ALA A 182 -0.84 8.41 15.13
CA ALA A 182 0.58 8.17 14.84
C ALA A 182 0.89 8.41 13.36
N SER A 183 0.07 7.86 12.46
CA SER A 183 0.24 8.03 11.02
C SER A 183 -0.06 9.47 10.57
N GLY A 184 -1.07 10.13 11.15
CA GLY A 184 -1.36 11.54 10.92
C GLY A 184 -0.21 12.45 11.36
N THR A 185 0.33 12.24 12.56
CA THR A 185 1.50 12.98 13.07
C THR A 185 2.72 12.74 12.17
N ALA A 186 2.94 11.51 11.71
CA ALA A 186 4.01 11.20 10.76
C ALA A 186 3.85 11.98 9.44
N LEU A 187 2.63 12.07 8.91
CA LEU A 187 2.34 12.85 7.70
C LEU A 187 2.58 14.35 7.92
N ALA A 188 2.08 14.91 9.03
CA ALA A 188 2.30 16.31 9.38
C ALA A 188 3.80 16.61 9.53
N GLY A 189 4.55 15.72 10.18
CA GLY A 189 6.00 15.79 10.31
C GLY A 189 6.71 15.74 8.96
N ALA A 190 6.34 14.82 8.08
CA ALA A 190 6.90 14.70 6.73
C ALA A 190 6.62 15.95 5.87
N LEU A 191 5.41 16.50 5.94
CA LEU A 191 5.03 17.73 5.27
C LEU A 191 5.76 18.96 5.84
N ALA A 192 6.11 18.94 7.13
CA ALA A 192 6.83 20.03 7.76
C ALA A 192 8.35 19.97 7.57
N PHE A 193 8.92 18.76 7.54
CA PHE A 193 10.35 18.51 7.42
C PHE A 193 10.88 19.05 6.09
N LYS A 194 11.84 19.98 6.14
CA LYS A 194 12.47 20.60 4.95
C LYS A 194 11.45 21.10 3.91
N ALA A 195 10.39 21.76 4.37
CA ALA A 195 9.37 22.30 3.49
C ALA A 195 9.95 23.39 2.57
N ASP A 196 9.76 23.25 1.25
CA ASP A 196 10.23 24.21 0.24
C ASP A 196 9.58 25.59 0.36
N ARG A 197 8.39 25.65 0.97
CA ARG A 197 7.62 26.87 1.22
C ARG A 197 7.15 26.91 2.68
N PRO A 198 7.99 27.40 3.62
CA PRO A 198 7.65 27.42 5.04
C PRO A 198 6.51 28.38 5.38
N ASP A 199 6.30 29.41 4.56
CA ASP A 199 5.26 30.43 4.63
C ASP A 199 3.84 29.84 4.48
N VAL A 200 3.65 28.90 3.53
CA VAL A 200 2.36 28.22 3.31
C VAL A 200 2.29 26.82 3.93
N ARG A 201 3.30 26.41 4.70
CA ARG A 201 3.37 25.06 5.30
C ARG A 201 2.12 24.68 6.08
N ARG A 202 1.62 25.59 6.91
CA ARG A 202 0.41 25.36 7.73
C ARG A 202 -0.82 25.14 6.84
N LEU A 203 -0.93 25.89 5.75
CA LEU A 203 -2.00 25.75 4.78
C LEU A 203 -1.90 24.40 4.06
N ILE A 204 -0.71 23.97 3.63
CA ILE A 204 -0.50 22.66 2.98
C ILE A 204 -0.92 21.52 3.91
N ILE A 205 -0.50 21.58 5.18
CA ILE A 205 -0.87 20.58 6.19
C ILE A 205 -2.40 20.58 6.39
N ALA A 206 -3.01 21.75 6.59
CA ALA A 206 -4.45 21.86 6.75
C ALA A 206 -5.20 21.32 5.53
N SER A 207 -4.78 21.66 4.31
CA SER A 207 -5.37 21.15 3.07
C SER A 207 -5.24 19.63 2.94
N ALA A 208 -4.12 19.04 3.37
CA ALA A 208 -3.95 17.58 3.35
C ALA A 208 -4.98 16.90 4.27
N PHE A 209 -5.18 17.41 5.48
CA PHE A 209 -6.14 16.85 6.45
C PHE A 209 -7.60 17.19 6.13
N LEU A 210 -7.89 18.31 5.48
CA LEU A 210 -9.24 18.68 5.04
C LEU A 210 -9.67 17.99 3.73
N SER A 211 -8.77 17.26 3.08
CA SER A 211 -9.08 16.56 1.83
C SER A 211 -10.07 15.41 2.01
N PHE A 212 -10.80 15.08 0.95
CA PHE A 212 -11.64 13.88 0.89
C PHE A 212 -10.84 12.62 1.23
N GLY A 213 -9.61 12.52 0.73
CA GLY A 213 -8.74 11.37 0.97
C GLY A 213 -8.41 11.18 2.45
N ALA A 214 -8.21 12.27 3.20
CA ALA A 214 -8.02 12.22 4.64
C ALA A 214 -9.28 11.74 5.38
N ALA A 215 -10.45 12.24 4.98
CA ALA A 215 -11.72 11.82 5.55
C ALA A 215 -11.98 10.33 5.29
N ALA A 216 -11.79 9.86 4.06
CA ALA A 216 -11.91 8.44 3.70
C ALA A 216 -10.89 7.57 4.44
N ASN A 217 -9.66 8.07 4.60
CA ASN A 217 -8.61 7.37 5.35
C ASN A 217 -9.01 7.16 6.81
N ILE A 218 -9.51 8.21 7.45
CA ILE A 218 -9.99 8.16 8.84
C ILE A 218 -11.18 7.21 8.93
N MET A 219 -12.24 7.47 8.17
CA MET A 219 -13.46 6.68 8.15
C MET A 219 -13.20 5.17 8.05
N GLN A 220 -12.30 4.75 7.17
CA GLN A 220 -11.99 3.32 6.97
C GLN A 220 -10.87 2.78 7.85
N GLY A 221 -10.08 3.63 8.51
CA GLY A 221 -8.89 3.20 9.25
C GLY A 221 -7.76 2.73 8.33
N GLN A 222 -7.61 3.39 7.20
CA GLN A 222 -6.61 3.10 6.19
C GLN A 222 -5.22 3.65 6.57
N ASN A 223 -4.19 3.13 5.90
CA ASN A 223 -2.79 3.52 6.09
C ASN A 223 -2.29 4.61 5.12
N GLY A 224 -3.20 5.37 4.50
CA GLY A 224 -2.90 6.41 3.53
C GLY A 224 -2.03 7.53 4.13
N PHE A 225 -2.28 7.95 5.37
CA PHE A 225 -1.43 8.93 6.05
C PHE A 225 0.01 8.43 6.21
N LEU A 226 0.17 7.19 6.67
CA LEU A 226 1.49 6.57 6.85
C LEU A 226 2.22 6.41 5.51
N THR A 227 1.50 5.98 4.48
CA THR A 227 2.06 5.82 3.13
C THR A 227 2.52 7.16 2.56
N ALA A 228 1.71 8.22 2.72
CA ALA A 228 2.08 9.57 2.30
C ALA A 228 3.26 10.12 3.11
N ALA A 229 3.32 9.83 4.41
CA ALA A 229 4.45 10.19 5.26
C ALA A 229 5.76 9.55 4.79
N PHE A 230 5.74 8.26 4.46
CA PHE A 230 6.90 7.54 3.91
C PHE A 230 7.32 8.07 2.54
N LEU A 231 6.37 8.34 1.65
CA LEU A 231 6.65 8.93 0.33
C LEU A 231 7.29 10.31 0.45
N ILE A 232 6.64 11.24 1.16
CA ILE A 232 7.08 12.64 1.27
C ILE A 232 8.37 12.72 2.09
N GLY A 233 8.42 12.05 3.24
CA GLY A 233 9.59 12.01 4.11
C GLY A 233 10.78 11.35 3.42
N GLY A 234 10.57 10.21 2.75
CA GLY A 234 11.60 9.51 1.99
C GLY A 234 12.16 10.36 0.85
N TRP A 235 11.29 11.01 0.07
CA TRP A 235 11.70 11.92 -1.00
C TRP A 235 12.53 13.10 -0.49
N ARG A 236 12.13 13.72 0.62
CA ARG A 236 12.87 14.85 1.20
C ARG A 236 14.16 14.42 1.89
N ALA A 237 14.20 13.23 2.46
CA ALA A 237 15.38 12.69 3.14
C ALA A 237 16.45 12.19 2.17
N ILE A 238 16.08 11.71 0.96
CA ILE A 238 17.00 11.00 0.05
C ILE A 238 18.28 11.77 -0.30
N ARG A 239 18.21 13.10 -0.40
CA ARG A 239 19.39 13.94 -0.71
C ARG A 239 20.33 14.15 0.48
N SER A 240 19.80 14.13 1.70
CA SER A 240 20.59 14.36 2.92
C SER A 240 20.99 13.09 3.66
N SER A 241 20.19 12.03 3.54
CA SER A 241 20.46 10.72 4.10
C SER A 241 19.88 9.67 3.14
N PRO A 242 20.69 9.19 2.18
CA PRO A 242 20.26 8.20 1.20
C PRO A 242 19.74 6.91 1.82
N LEU A 243 20.32 6.48 2.95
CA LEU A 243 19.88 5.28 3.68
C LEU A 243 18.47 5.45 4.26
N LEU A 244 18.22 6.55 4.97
CA LEU A 244 16.89 6.83 5.54
C LEU A 244 15.86 7.06 4.44
N GLY A 245 16.20 7.85 3.41
CA GLY A 245 15.33 8.08 2.26
C GLY A 245 14.97 6.79 1.54
N GLY A 246 15.96 5.92 1.32
CA GLY A 246 15.79 4.61 0.71
C GLY A 246 14.93 3.67 1.56
N ALA A 247 15.14 3.63 2.88
CA ALA A 247 14.34 2.83 3.80
C ALA A 247 12.87 3.28 3.80
N LEU A 248 12.60 4.58 3.92
CA LEU A 248 11.25 5.13 3.91
C LEU A 248 10.54 4.86 2.56
N LEU A 249 11.22 5.09 1.44
CA LEU A 249 10.67 4.77 0.12
C LEU A 249 10.48 3.26 -0.08
N GLY A 250 11.37 2.45 0.49
CA GLY A 250 11.25 0.99 0.53
C GLY A 250 9.98 0.54 1.23
N MET A 251 9.58 1.18 2.34
CA MET A 251 8.33 0.84 3.04
C MET A 251 7.07 1.08 2.19
N VAL A 252 7.13 1.91 1.16
CA VAL A 252 6.02 2.15 0.23
C VAL A 252 5.80 0.98 -0.74
N THR A 253 6.80 0.10 -0.93
CA THR A 253 6.69 -1.11 -1.76
C THR A 253 5.53 -2.04 -1.35
N ALA A 254 5.03 -1.92 -0.11
CA ALA A 254 3.84 -2.62 0.35
C ALA A 254 2.56 -2.31 -0.45
N LYS A 255 2.56 -1.24 -1.26
CA LYS A 255 1.50 -0.91 -2.23
C LYS A 255 2.14 -0.65 -3.61
N PRO A 256 2.34 -1.68 -4.46
CA PRO A 256 3.07 -1.54 -5.73
C PRO A 256 2.45 -0.51 -6.68
N GLN A 257 1.15 -0.21 -6.56
CA GLN A 257 0.49 0.86 -7.31
C GLN A 257 1.13 2.25 -7.11
N PHE A 258 1.80 2.52 -5.99
CA PHE A 258 2.49 3.80 -5.77
C PHE A 258 3.88 3.88 -6.41
N TRP A 259 4.44 2.75 -6.86
CA TRP A 259 5.70 2.76 -7.60
C TRP A 259 5.59 3.40 -8.98
N LEU A 260 4.39 3.52 -9.55
CA LEU A 260 4.17 4.26 -10.79
C LEU A 260 4.51 5.76 -10.66
N LEU A 261 4.48 6.32 -9.43
CA LEU A 261 4.83 7.71 -9.17
C LEU A 261 6.35 7.94 -9.06
N VAL A 262 7.14 6.91 -8.78
CA VAL A 262 8.59 7.01 -8.53
C VAL A 262 9.39 7.34 -9.81
N PRO A 263 9.15 6.70 -10.98
CA PRO A 263 9.84 7.02 -12.22
C PRO A 263 9.56 8.44 -12.74
N VAL A 264 8.34 8.96 -12.53
CA VAL A 264 7.96 10.30 -13.00
C VAL A 264 8.71 11.40 -12.24
N ALA A 265 9.04 11.15 -10.97
CA ALA A 265 9.77 12.11 -10.14
C ALA A 265 11.28 12.12 -10.39
N ARG A 266 11.86 11.02 -10.93
CA ARG A 266 13.31 10.87 -11.12
C ARG A 266 13.72 11.19 -12.56
N ARG A 267 14.05 12.44 -12.85
CA ARG A 267 14.95 12.74 -13.99
C ARG A 267 16.41 12.46 -13.62
N PRO A 268 17.24 11.99 -14.56
CA PRO A 268 18.69 12.15 -14.46
C PRO A 268 19.00 13.65 -14.48
N ALA A 269 19.57 14.17 -13.40
CA ALA A 269 20.25 15.46 -13.44
C ALA A 269 21.62 15.24 -14.11
N GLY A 270 21.88 15.97 -15.17
CA GLY A 270 23.22 16.12 -15.75
C GLY A 270 23.51 15.18 -16.93
N MET A 271 23.41 15.74 -18.14
CA MET A 271 24.42 15.66 -19.20
C MET A 271 24.12 16.77 -20.20
N GLU A 272 24.26 18.02 -19.76
CA GLU A 272 24.58 19.13 -20.65
C GLU A 272 26.05 19.46 -20.42
N GLY A 273 26.86 19.30 -21.47
CA GLY A 273 28.27 19.68 -21.48
C GLY A 273 29.24 18.55 -21.83
N ALA A 274 29.27 18.13 -23.09
CA ALA A 274 30.52 17.83 -23.82
C ALA A 274 30.23 17.49 -25.29
N ARG A 275 30.65 18.43 -26.16
CA ARG A 275 30.78 18.38 -27.63
C ARG A 275 29.52 18.67 -28.44
#